data_AF-A0A2D6IWZ5-F1
#
_entry.id   AF-A0A2D6IWZ5-F1
#
_cell.length_a   1.000
_cell.length_b   1.000
_cell.length_c   1.000
_cell.angle_alpha   90.00
_cell.angle_beta   90.00
_cell.angle_gamma   90.00
#
_symmetry.space_group_name_H-M   'P 1'
#
loop_
_entity.id
_entity.type
_entity.pdbx_description
1 polymer ?
#
loop_
_entity_poly.entity_id
_entity_poly.type
_entity_poly.pdbx_seq_one_letter_code
_entity_poly.pdbx_strand_id
1 'polypeptide(L)'
;MMNFKGLNNCILTAALLLTITITNTNAQENRVIPEQLQAPDGMALIPAGPFLMGNNNDFYDNDFDERPRHVVNLAAFFIDIYPVTNQDYKAFIDATGHRYPQHWSDSGNFSADQGRHPVTGVNYHDASAFAAWKGRRLPTEQEWEKSSRGSEGLRWPWGNIFDKKKANVGLRRTTPVGAYPQGCNAYGLCDMAGNVWEWTSTWYAPYPDAPPNRAILRFLNDKYLSVRGGSSGSDIGSARGADRGIKKPMEFGPALGFRTVMDSPGYESYRDAVQTIALAHETLRLAELDITRYEEHADSRELLTTAAMDLMNAEKAFEQRQFMDSGIVAQHSIHKANKAHHLALDVRRDYQEKREVQTAEVLGRLEKMLTKGPADLAPDQQALFKQARVQLQQGRQMEAEGGWGYAQMHGYIGMSLLKRLSD
;
A
#
# COMPACT_ATOMS: atom_id res chain seq x y z
N MET A 1 -47.64 -2.06 -8.45
CA MET A 1 -46.62 -2.46 -7.46
C MET A 1 -45.28 -1.96 -7.96
N MET A 2 -44.63 -1.10 -7.16
CA MET A 2 -43.50 -0.25 -7.55
C MET A 2 -42.23 -1.03 -7.90
N ASN A 3 -41.58 -0.60 -8.99
CA ASN A 3 -40.20 -0.94 -9.36
C ASN A 3 -39.23 -0.13 -8.49
N PHE A 4 -38.38 -0.81 -7.72
CA PHE A 4 -37.21 -0.19 -7.08
C PHE A 4 -36.00 -0.35 -8.02
N LYS A 5 -35.54 0.76 -8.60
CA LYS A 5 -34.21 0.93 -9.18
C LYS A 5 -33.44 1.92 -8.30
N GLY A 6 -32.19 1.59 -8.02
CA GLY A 6 -31.15 2.56 -7.68
C GLY A 6 -30.94 2.82 -6.19
N LEU A 7 -29.99 2.11 -5.60
CA LEU A 7 -28.88 2.59 -4.74
C LEU A 7 -28.38 1.39 -3.95
N ASN A 8 -27.12 0.99 -4.18
CA ASN A 8 -26.20 0.44 -3.19
C ASN A 8 -24.86 0.13 -3.90
N ASN A 9 -24.19 1.20 -4.32
CA ASN A 9 -22.76 1.23 -4.48
C ASN A 9 -22.27 2.32 -3.54
N CYS A 10 -21.90 1.95 -2.32
CA CYS A 10 -20.96 2.69 -1.48
C CYS A 10 -20.65 1.85 -0.22
N ILE A 11 -19.36 1.52 -0.10
CA ILE A 11 -18.63 1.46 1.18
C ILE A 11 -18.98 0.29 2.11
N LEU A 12 -18.28 -0.82 1.90
CA LEU A 12 -17.87 -1.73 2.98
C LEU A 12 -16.37 -1.48 3.23
N THR A 13 -16.02 -0.29 3.73
CA THR A 13 -14.78 -0.12 4.49
C THR A 13 -15.04 -0.66 5.88
N ALA A 14 -14.70 -1.93 6.09
CA ALA A 14 -14.52 -2.46 7.43
C ALA A 14 -13.28 -1.80 8.04
N ALA A 15 -13.45 -0.61 8.63
CA ALA A 15 -12.47 -0.06 9.55
C ALA A 15 -12.55 -0.88 10.84
N LEU A 16 -11.64 -1.85 10.97
CA LEU A 16 -11.41 -2.59 12.21
C LEU A 16 -10.91 -1.58 13.25
N LEU A 17 -11.81 -1.09 14.12
CA LEU A 17 -11.46 -0.34 15.33
C LEU A 17 -10.78 -1.31 16.30
N LEU A 18 -9.45 -1.44 16.18
CA LEU A 18 -8.64 -2.02 17.24
C LEU A 18 -8.32 -0.89 18.23
N THR A 19 -9.19 -0.66 19.21
CA THR A 19 -8.82 0.17 20.37
C THR A 19 -7.86 -0.65 21.23
N ILE A 20 -6.56 -0.45 21.03
CA ILE A 20 -5.54 -0.96 21.96
C ILE A 20 -5.62 -0.11 23.22
N THR A 21 -6.35 -0.58 24.22
CA THR A 21 -6.15 -0.14 25.61
C THR A 21 -4.80 -0.66 26.08
N ILE A 22 -3.77 0.19 26.04
CA ILE A 22 -2.50 -0.09 26.69
C ILE A 22 -2.72 0.08 28.20
N THR A 23 -2.87 -1.03 28.93
CA THR A 23 -2.77 -1.02 30.39
C THR A 23 -1.34 -0.68 30.77
N ASN A 24 -1.21 0.47 31.43
CA ASN A 24 0.04 1.08 31.83
C ASN A 24 0.62 0.36 33.05
N THR A 25 1.34 -0.73 32.83
CA THR A 25 2.22 -1.37 33.83
C THR A 25 3.46 -1.90 33.11
N ASN A 26 4.44 -0.99 32.93
CA ASN A 26 5.88 -1.20 32.64
C ASN A 26 6.48 -0.15 31.68
N ALA A 27 6.05 1.12 31.75
CA ALA A 27 6.50 2.21 30.88
C ALA A 27 7.96 2.71 31.10
N GLN A 28 8.80 2.00 31.85
CA GLN A 28 10.20 2.40 32.09
C GLN A 28 11.26 1.52 31.43
N GLU A 29 10.96 0.29 30.99
CA GLU A 29 12.01 -0.60 30.45
C GLU A 29 12.33 -0.38 28.96
N ASN A 30 11.49 0.32 28.19
CA ASN A 30 11.62 0.41 26.73
C ASN A 30 12.22 1.72 26.18
N ARG A 31 12.99 2.47 26.98
CA ARG A 31 13.48 3.80 26.60
C ARG A 31 14.86 3.85 25.94
N VAL A 32 15.60 2.75 25.90
CA VAL A 32 17.00 2.76 25.44
C VAL A 32 17.21 1.69 24.38
N ILE A 33 17.40 2.12 23.14
CA ILE A 33 17.94 1.29 22.07
C ILE A 33 19.30 0.74 22.56
N PRO A 34 19.57 -0.57 22.48
CA PRO A 34 20.86 -1.12 22.87
C PRO A 34 21.99 -0.46 22.08
N GLU A 35 23.02 0.02 22.79
CA GLU A 35 24.17 0.73 22.19
C GLU A 35 24.96 -0.17 21.22
N GLN A 36 24.89 -1.50 21.40
CA GLN A 36 25.42 -2.50 20.47
C GLN A 36 24.48 -3.70 20.37
N LEU A 37 23.89 -3.91 19.19
CA LEU A 37 23.12 -5.11 18.86
C LEU A 37 24.04 -6.18 18.31
N GLN A 38 24.14 -7.32 19.00
CA GLN A 38 24.84 -8.49 18.48
C GLN A 38 23.87 -9.34 17.65
N ALA A 39 24.24 -9.63 16.41
CA ALA A 39 23.46 -10.51 15.55
C ALA A 39 23.55 -11.98 16.04
N PRO A 40 22.45 -12.74 16.02
CA PRO A 40 22.50 -14.18 16.24
C PRO A 40 23.40 -14.88 15.21
N ASP A 41 23.92 -16.04 15.59
CA ASP A 41 24.73 -16.87 14.69
C ASP A 41 23.99 -17.13 13.36
N GLY A 42 24.70 -16.90 12.25
CA GLY A 42 24.17 -17.06 10.90
C GLY A 42 23.30 -15.91 10.37
N MET A 43 23.09 -14.84 11.16
CA MET A 43 22.36 -13.65 10.75
C MET A 43 23.25 -12.40 10.75
N ALA A 44 22.83 -11.39 9.97
CA ALA A 44 23.44 -10.07 9.93
C ALA A 44 22.46 -9.03 10.50
N LEU A 45 23.00 -8.01 11.19
CA LEU A 45 22.24 -6.85 11.63
C LEU A 45 22.02 -5.89 10.46
N ILE A 46 20.77 -5.53 10.22
CA ILE A 46 20.40 -4.38 9.37
C ILE A 46 20.04 -3.22 10.30
N PRO A 47 20.81 -2.11 10.29
CA PRO A 47 20.55 -0.97 11.16
C PRO A 47 19.20 -0.32 10.88
N ALA A 48 18.55 0.22 11.91
CA ALA A 48 17.37 1.05 11.75
C ALA A 48 17.68 2.29 10.92
N GLY A 49 16.67 2.83 10.26
CA GLY A 49 16.76 4.10 9.54
C GLY A 49 16.23 4.04 8.10
N PRO A 50 16.31 5.17 7.39
CA PRO A 50 15.84 5.29 6.03
C PRO A 50 16.72 4.52 5.05
N PHE A 51 16.11 4.09 3.94
CA PHE A 51 16.82 3.68 2.74
C PHE A 51 16.01 4.06 1.49
N LEU A 52 16.68 4.08 0.34
CA LEU A 52 16.05 4.32 -0.95
C LEU A 52 15.51 3.01 -1.53
N MET A 53 14.19 2.85 -1.55
CA MET A 53 13.50 1.71 -2.17
C MET A 53 13.11 2.04 -3.61
N GLY A 54 13.23 1.07 -4.51
CA GLY A 54 12.90 1.20 -5.92
C GLY A 54 13.98 1.86 -6.77
N ASN A 55 13.60 2.27 -7.97
CA ASN A 55 14.47 2.92 -8.94
C ASN A 55 13.73 4.07 -9.66
N ASN A 56 14.47 5.00 -10.26
CA ASN A 56 13.95 6.08 -11.11
C ASN A 56 14.37 5.92 -12.58
N ASN A 57 14.63 4.68 -13.01
CA ASN A 57 15.21 4.35 -14.31
C ASN A 57 16.64 4.90 -14.53
N ASP A 58 17.39 5.12 -13.44
CA ASP A 58 18.74 5.73 -13.50
C ASP A 58 19.71 4.96 -14.42
N PHE A 59 19.43 3.69 -14.71
CA PHE A 59 20.25 2.81 -15.54
C PHE A 59 19.53 2.22 -16.77
N TYR A 60 18.41 2.83 -17.19
CA TYR A 60 17.55 2.31 -18.27
C TYR A 60 16.93 0.93 -17.97
N ASP A 61 16.76 0.61 -16.68
CA ASP A 61 16.02 -0.55 -16.17
C ASP A 61 14.51 -0.32 -16.37
N ASN A 62 13.92 -0.94 -17.40
CA ASN A 62 12.56 -0.61 -17.89
C ASN A 62 11.38 -1.21 -17.10
N ASP A 63 11.61 -1.68 -15.88
CA ASP A 63 10.57 -2.27 -15.04
C ASP A 63 9.76 -1.20 -14.31
N PHE A 64 8.47 -1.16 -14.62
CA PHE A 64 7.55 -0.10 -14.18
C PHE A 64 7.12 -0.25 -12.72
N ASP A 65 7.15 -1.47 -12.19
CA ASP A 65 6.72 -1.81 -10.84
C ASP A 65 7.79 -1.56 -9.78
N GLU A 66 8.97 -1.15 -10.19
CA GLU A 66 10.06 -0.72 -9.32
C GLU A 66 10.07 0.80 -9.08
N ARG A 67 9.06 1.53 -9.59
CA ARG A 67 9.04 2.99 -9.62
C ARG A 67 7.81 3.56 -8.91
N PRO A 68 7.89 4.78 -8.34
CA PRO A 68 9.09 5.61 -8.23
C PRO A 68 10.01 5.17 -7.09
N ARG A 69 11.28 5.61 -7.14
CA ARG A 69 12.18 5.54 -6.00
C ARG A 69 11.63 6.44 -4.88
N HIS A 70 11.54 5.89 -3.68
CA HIS A 70 10.99 6.56 -2.50
C HIS A 70 11.77 6.15 -1.23
N VAL A 71 11.63 6.95 -0.17
CA VAL A 71 12.28 6.68 1.11
C VAL A 71 11.40 5.74 1.93
N VAL A 72 12.00 4.69 2.48
CA VAL A 72 11.34 3.79 3.44
C VAL A 72 12.15 3.75 4.72
N ASN A 73 11.48 3.94 5.86
CA ASN A 73 12.08 3.81 7.19
C ASN A 73 11.83 2.40 7.73
N LEU A 74 12.90 1.71 8.15
CA LEU A 74 12.79 0.39 8.77
C LEU A 74 13.41 0.38 10.16
N ALA A 75 12.79 -0.35 11.08
CA ALA A 75 13.39 -0.70 12.36
C ALA A 75 14.68 -1.51 12.15
N ALA A 76 15.49 -1.67 13.19
CA ALA A 76 16.58 -2.61 13.12
C ALA A 76 16.01 -4.04 13.13
N PHE A 77 16.62 -4.94 12.37
CA PHE A 77 16.26 -6.35 12.32
C PHE A 77 17.49 -7.19 11.97
N PHE A 78 17.38 -8.49 12.19
CA PHE A 78 18.39 -9.47 11.80
C PHE A 78 17.87 -10.27 10.61
N ILE A 79 18.74 -10.62 9.68
CA ILE A 79 18.40 -11.40 8.47
C ILE A 79 19.45 -12.48 8.23
N ASP A 80 19.03 -13.65 7.77
CA ASP A 80 19.98 -14.72 7.44
C ASP A 80 21.00 -14.27 6.39
N ILE A 81 22.28 -14.61 6.64
CA ILE A 81 23.40 -14.32 5.73
C ILE A 81 23.20 -15.01 4.38
N TYR A 82 22.64 -16.22 4.39
CA TYR A 82 22.38 -17.07 3.24
C TYR A 82 20.90 -17.47 3.16
N PRO A 83 20.39 -17.87 1.98
CA PRO A 83 19.11 -18.57 1.90
C PRO A 83 19.12 -19.86 2.73
N VAL A 84 17.95 -20.28 3.20
CA VAL A 84 17.78 -21.52 3.97
C VAL A 84 18.25 -22.72 3.14
N THR A 85 19.10 -23.57 3.72
CA THR A 85 19.67 -24.72 3.00
C THR A 85 18.77 -25.96 3.06
N ASN A 86 19.00 -26.93 2.17
CA ASN A 86 18.35 -28.23 2.25
C ASN A 86 18.61 -28.94 3.60
N GLN A 87 19.82 -28.80 4.15
CA GLN A 87 20.17 -29.36 5.45
C GLN A 87 19.37 -28.72 6.59
N ASP A 88 19.21 -27.39 6.58
CA ASP A 88 18.39 -26.69 7.58
C ASP A 88 16.92 -27.10 7.49
N TYR A 89 16.39 -27.17 6.25
CA TYR A 89 15.00 -27.55 6.02
C TYR A 89 14.74 -29.02 6.37
N LYS A 90 15.73 -29.91 6.20
CA LYS A 90 15.64 -31.30 6.65
C LYS A 90 15.51 -31.40 8.17
N ALA A 91 16.26 -30.60 8.93
CA ALA A 91 16.12 -30.57 10.38
C ALA A 91 14.71 -30.12 10.83
N PHE A 92 14.10 -29.18 10.10
CA PHE A 92 12.70 -28.78 10.30
C PHE A 92 11.72 -29.93 10.02
N ILE A 93 11.87 -30.62 8.88
CA ILE A 93 11.03 -31.79 8.54
C ILE A 93 11.15 -32.86 9.63
N ASP A 94 12.37 -33.19 10.05
CA ASP A 94 12.62 -34.24 11.04
C ASP A 94 12.03 -33.91 12.41
N ALA A 95 12.01 -32.62 12.78
CA ALA A 95 11.46 -32.16 14.04
C ALA A 95 9.92 -32.07 14.05
N THR A 96 9.28 -31.86 12.90
CA THR A 96 7.87 -31.45 12.82
C THR A 96 6.97 -32.39 12.03
N GLY A 97 7.54 -33.27 11.21
CA GLY A 97 6.80 -34.06 10.22
C GLY A 97 6.23 -33.24 9.07
N HIS A 98 6.70 -32.00 8.85
CA HIS A 98 6.25 -31.15 7.74
C HIS A 98 6.61 -31.78 6.38
N ARG A 99 5.88 -31.41 5.33
CA ARG A 99 6.10 -31.98 3.99
C ARG A 99 7.47 -31.62 3.42
N TYR A 100 8.09 -32.57 2.73
CA TYR A 100 9.33 -32.34 1.98
C TYR A 100 9.08 -31.73 0.59
N PRO A 101 10.08 -31.05 -0.01
CA PRO A 101 10.00 -30.55 -1.38
C PRO A 101 9.77 -31.68 -2.40
N GLN A 102 8.93 -31.43 -3.42
CA GLN A 102 8.49 -32.48 -4.37
C GLN A 102 9.61 -33.16 -5.17
N HIS A 103 10.77 -32.51 -5.31
CA HIS A 103 11.90 -33.05 -6.07
C HIS A 103 12.88 -33.85 -5.21
N TRP A 104 12.66 -33.92 -3.89
CA TRP A 104 13.40 -34.83 -3.02
C TRP A 104 12.89 -36.26 -3.21
N SER A 105 13.68 -37.23 -2.78
CA SER A 105 13.27 -38.64 -2.83
C SER A 105 12.04 -38.91 -1.97
N ASP A 106 11.31 -40.00 -2.25
CA ASP A 106 10.14 -40.42 -1.46
C ASP A 106 10.46 -40.70 0.03
N SER A 107 11.74 -40.88 0.34
CA SER A 107 12.23 -40.99 1.73
C SER A 107 12.40 -39.64 2.44
N GLY A 108 12.04 -38.52 1.79
CA GLY A 108 12.20 -37.17 2.33
C GLY A 108 13.65 -36.70 2.38
N ASN A 109 14.53 -37.23 1.52
CA ASN A 109 15.95 -36.88 1.48
C ASN A 109 16.34 -36.17 0.19
N PHE A 110 17.23 -35.18 0.32
CA PHE A 110 17.94 -34.51 -0.78
C PHE A 110 19.19 -35.32 -1.18
N SER A 111 19.73 -35.06 -2.38
CA SER A 111 20.98 -35.70 -2.85
C SER A 111 22.16 -35.32 -1.95
N ALA A 112 23.04 -36.26 -1.62
CA ALA A 112 24.08 -36.06 -0.59
C ALA A 112 24.99 -34.83 -0.81
N ASP A 113 25.20 -34.41 -2.06
CA ASP A 113 25.98 -33.23 -2.46
C ASP A 113 25.21 -31.90 -2.36
N GLN A 114 23.90 -31.94 -2.11
CA GLN A 114 23.02 -30.77 -2.11
C GLN A 114 22.68 -30.21 -0.72
N GLY A 115 23.30 -30.70 0.35
CA GLY A 115 22.98 -30.25 1.73
C GLY A 115 23.13 -28.75 1.93
N ARG A 116 24.16 -28.14 1.33
CA ARG A 116 24.41 -26.69 1.39
C ARG A 116 23.77 -25.89 0.25
N HIS A 117 23.01 -26.51 -0.63
CA HIS A 117 22.25 -25.77 -1.64
C HIS A 117 21.01 -25.13 -0.98
N PRO A 118 20.54 -23.99 -1.49
CA PRO A 118 19.29 -23.41 -1.01
C PRO A 118 18.13 -24.37 -1.25
N VAL A 119 17.23 -24.49 -0.28
CA VAL A 119 15.99 -25.26 -0.43
C VAL A 119 15.09 -24.59 -1.46
N THR A 120 14.54 -25.38 -2.38
CA THR A 120 13.59 -24.92 -3.41
C THR A 120 12.37 -25.85 -3.46
N GLY A 121 11.39 -25.56 -4.31
CA GLY A 121 10.18 -26.37 -4.41
C GLY A 121 9.26 -26.27 -3.18
N VAL A 122 9.41 -25.20 -2.42
CA VAL A 122 8.59 -24.84 -1.25
C VAL A 122 7.68 -23.67 -1.61
N ASN A 123 6.46 -23.68 -1.08
CA ASN A 123 5.53 -22.57 -1.25
C ASN A 123 5.66 -21.57 -0.08
N TYR A 124 4.91 -20.47 -0.13
CA TYR A 124 4.94 -19.44 0.92
C TYR A 124 4.61 -20.01 2.31
N HIS A 125 3.64 -20.91 2.39
CA HIS A 125 3.20 -21.49 3.66
C HIS A 125 4.25 -22.40 4.29
N ASP A 126 5.00 -23.16 3.48
CA ASP A 126 6.14 -23.95 3.97
C ASP A 126 7.27 -23.06 4.49
N ALA A 127 7.62 -22.02 3.72
CA ALA A 127 8.65 -21.06 4.09
C ALA A 127 8.28 -20.33 5.38
N SER A 128 7.01 -19.92 5.51
CA SER A 128 6.48 -19.29 6.71
C SER A 128 6.44 -20.26 7.91
N ALA A 129 6.08 -21.53 7.70
CA ALA A 129 6.08 -22.55 8.75
C ALA A 129 7.50 -22.84 9.26
N PHE A 130 8.49 -22.95 8.36
CA PHE A 130 9.90 -23.07 8.74
C PHE A 130 10.36 -21.87 9.56
N ALA A 131 10.03 -20.64 9.10
CA ALA A 131 10.42 -19.43 9.79
C ALA A 131 9.81 -19.40 11.21
N ALA A 132 8.52 -19.73 11.35
CA ALA A 132 7.85 -19.79 12.64
C ALA A 132 8.46 -20.86 13.57
N TRP A 133 8.81 -22.04 13.05
CA TRP A 133 9.49 -23.09 13.81
C TRP A 133 10.84 -22.63 14.37
N LYS A 134 11.56 -21.77 13.64
CA LYS A 134 12.80 -21.12 14.10
C LYS A 134 12.57 -19.95 15.08
N GLY A 135 11.32 -19.58 15.39
CA GLY A 135 11.01 -18.36 16.15
C GLY A 135 11.28 -17.08 15.35
N ARG A 136 11.15 -17.15 14.02
CA ARG A 136 11.47 -16.09 13.05
C ARG A 136 10.29 -15.82 12.13
N ARG A 137 10.46 -14.92 11.15
CA ARG A 137 9.48 -14.64 10.10
C ARG A 137 10.16 -14.52 8.73
N LEU A 138 9.35 -14.42 7.66
CA LEU A 138 9.86 -14.04 6.36
C LEU A 138 10.13 -12.52 6.31
N PRO A 139 11.12 -12.06 5.52
CA PRO A 139 11.33 -10.64 5.31
C PRO A 139 10.11 -10.02 4.61
N THR A 140 9.82 -8.76 4.92
CA THR A 140 9.05 -7.92 4.01
C THR A 140 9.88 -7.63 2.75
N GLU A 141 9.23 -7.24 1.66
CA GLU A 141 9.91 -6.78 0.45
C GLU A 141 10.86 -5.60 0.74
N GLN A 142 10.43 -4.67 1.60
CA GLN A 142 11.20 -3.51 2.04
C GLN A 142 12.49 -3.95 2.75
N GLU A 143 12.36 -4.89 3.70
CA GLU A 143 13.50 -5.42 4.46
C GLU A 143 14.48 -6.15 3.56
N TRP A 144 13.97 -6.99 2.65
CA TRP A 144 14.82 -7.69 1.70
C TRP A 144 15.61 -6.71 0.82
N GLU A 145 14.94 -5.69 0.28
CA GLU A 145 15.59 -4.72 -0.60
C GLU A 145 16.66 -3.89 0.13
N LYS A 146 16.35 -3.37 1.33
CA LYS A 146 17.35 -2.68 2.16
C LYS A 146 18.55 -3.58 2.46
N SER A 147 18.27 -4.84 2.83
CA SER A 147 19.30 -5.83 3.14
C SER A 147 20.18 -6.12 1.93
N SER A 148 19.65 -6.08 0.71
CA SER A 148 20.40 -6.33 -0.52
C SER A 148 21.25 -5.12 -0.91
N ARG A 149 20.66 -3.92 -0.90
CA ARG A 149 21.19 -2.73 -1.61
C ARG A 149 21.89 -1.72 -0.72
N GLY A 150 21.68 -1.79 0.60
CA GLY A 150 22.11 -0.75 1.53
C GLY A 150 21.30 0.55 1.43
N SER A 151 21.67 1.55 2.24
CA SER A 151 21.03 2.88 2.26
C SER A 151 21.11 3.61 0.92
N GLU A 152 22.21 3.41 0.20
CA GLU A 152 22.54 4.09 -1.07
C GLU A 152 21.76 3.54 -2.28
N GLY A 153 21.03 2.44 -2.12
CA GLY A 153 20.24 1.86 -3.21
C GLY A 153 21.07 1.32 -4.37
N LEU A 154 22.16 0.58 -4.08
CA LEU A 154 23.02 -0.04 -5.10
C LEU A 154 22.22 -0.94 -6.06
N ARG A 155 22.61 -0.99 -7.34
CA ARG A 155 21.91 -1.79 -8.36
C ARG A 155 22.03 -3.30 -8.12
N TRP A 156 23.21 -3.77 -7.78
CA TRP A 156 23.49 -5.12 -7.27
C TRP A 156 24.12 -5.03 -5.88
N PRO A 157 24.14 -6.14 -5.09
CA PRO A 157 24.62 -6.11 -3.71
C PRO A 157 26.04 -5.56 -3.52
N TRP A 158 26.89 -5.70 -4.54
CA TRP A 158 28.29 -5.26 -4.55
C TRP A 158 28.54 -3.95 -5.31
N GLY A 159 27.53 -3.32 -5.90
CA GLY A 159 27.69 -2.06 -6.64
C GLY A 159 26.85 -1.94 -7.91
N ASN A 160 27.20 -0.96 -8.75
CA ASN A 160 26.42 -0.58 -9.93
C ASN A 160 26.91 -1.18 -11.26
N ILE A 161 27.95 -2.03 -11.21
CA ILE A 161 28.50 -2.75 -12.36
C ILE A 161 28.36 -4.25 -12.09
N PHE A 162 27.67 -4.96 -12.98
CA PHE A 162 27.47 -6.39 -12.85
C PHE A 162 28.79 -7.15 -13.01
N ASP A 163 28.98 -8.17 -12.18
CA ASP A 163 30.10 -9.11 -12.29
C ASP A 163 29.58 -10.54 -12.17
N LYS A 164 29.70 -11.31 -13.26
CA LYS A 164 29.26 -12.71 -13.32
C LYS A 164 29.99 -13.64 -12.36
N LYS A 165 31.14 -13.21 -11.81
CA LYS A 165 31.91 -13.97 -10.79
C LYS A 165 31.41 -13.74 -9.37
N LYS A 166 30.38 -12.90 -9.18
CA LYS A 166 29.83 -12.54 -7.88
C LYS A 166 28.43 -13.09 -7.62
N ALA A 167 27.83 -13.76 -8.60
CA ALA A 167 26.49 -14.33 -8.46
C ALA A 167 26.27 -15.54 -9.36
N ASN A 168 25.35 -16.41 -8.95
CA ASN A 168 24.84 -17.47 -9.80
C ASN A 168 23.65 -16.96 -10.62
N VAL A 169 23.92 -16.49 -11.83
CA VAL A 169 22.93 -16.02 -12.81
C VAL A 169 23.17 -16.73 -14.14
N GLY A 170 22.15 -17.40 -14.69
CA GLY A 170 22.20 -18.09 -15.98
C GLY A 170 22.67 -19.55 -15.98
N LEU A 171 23.12 -20.14 -14.85
CA LEU A 171 23.54 -21.55 -14.79
C LEU A 171 22.37 -22.55 -14.78
N ARG A 172 21.13 -22.10 -14.53
CA ARG A 172 19.89 -22.90 -14.46
C ARG A 172 19.93 -24.05 -13.44
N ARG A 173 20.83 -23.97 -12.47
CA ARG A 173 20.92 -24.85 -11.31
C ARG A 173 21.46 -24.06 -10.13
N THR A 174 21.04 -24.42 -8.93
CA THR A 174 21.54 -23.78 -7.71
C THR A 174 23.00 -24.16 -7.46
N THR A 175 23.68 -23.32 -6.70
CA THR A 175 25.03 -23.57 -6.16
C THR A 175 24.95 -23.62 -4.64
N PRO A 176 25.93 -24.25 -3.94
CA PRO A 176 26.02 -24.14 -2.50
C PRO A 176 26.00 -22.68 -2.07
N VAL A 177 25.32 -22.38 -0.96
CA VAL A 177 25.27 -21.02 -0.43
C VAL A 177 26.68 -20.52 -0.10
N GLY A 178 26.97 -19.26 -0.45
CA GLY A 178 28.29 -18.67 -0.27
C GLY A 178 29.36 -19.11 -1.27
N ALA A 179 28.98 -19.77 -2.37
CA ALA A 179 29.91 -20.08 -3.46
C ALA A 179 30.55 -18.83 -4.12
N TYR A 180 29.94 -17.65 -3.91
CA TYR A 180 30.37 -16.37 -4.46
C TYR A 180 30.68 -15.35 -3.34
N PRO A 181 31.76 -15.54 -2.56
CA PRO A 181 32.04 -14.68 -1.39
C PRO A 181 32.28 -13.21 -1.76
N GLN A 182 32.76 -12.93 -2.97
CA GLN A 182 32.97 -11.56 -3.47
C GLN A 182 31.67 -10.86 -3.88
N GLY A 183 30.55 -11.58 -3.90
CA GLY A 183 29.21 -11.05 -4.12
C GLY A 183 28.47 -10.70 -2.84
N CYS A 184 29.05 -10.97 -1.66
CA CYS A 184 28.47 -10.55 -0.41
C CYS A 184 28.56 -9.02 -0.27
N ASN A 185 27.53 -8.40 0.30
CA ASN A 185 27.47 -6.94 0.44
C ASN A 185 28.11 -6.43 1.75
N ALA A 186 28.00 -5.13 2.00
CA ALA A 186 28.59 -4.47 3.16
C ALA A 186 28.04 -4.95 4.53
N TYR A 187 26.86 -5.57 4.55
CA TYR A 187 26.30 -6.22 5.75
C TYR A 187 26.73 -7.68 5.90
N GLY A 188 27.51 -8.21 4.94
CA GLY A 188 27.93 -9.60 4.90
C GLY A 188 26.91 -10.55 4.29
N LEU A 189 25.76 -10.07 3.81
CA LEU A 189 24.76 -10.94 3.16
C LEU A 189 25.25 -11.41 1.80
N CYS A 190 25.09 -12.70 1.54
CA CYS A 190 25.51 -13.33 0.29
C CYS A 190 24.29 -13.87 -0.47
N ASP A 191 24.51 -14.18 -1.76
CA ASP A 191 23.50 -14.73 -2.67
C ASP A 191 22.21 -13.89 -2.72
N MET A 192 22.30 -12.57 -2.46
CA MET A 192 21.18 -11.62 -2.63
C MET A 192 20.85 -11.37 -4.10
N ALA A 193 21.73 -11.77 -5.02
CA ALA A 193 21.52 -11.70 -6.46
C ALA A 193 21.73 -13.10 -7.07
N GLY A 194 20.68 -13.67 -7.65
CA GLY A 194 20.70 -14.98 -8.29
C GLY A 194 20.56 -16.15 -7.30
N ASN A 195 21.02 -17.33 -7.74
CA ASN A 195 20.84 -18.63 -7.07
C ASN A 195 19.35 -19.05 -6.99
N VAL A 196 18.54 -18.41 -6.15
CA VAL A 196 17.10 -18.66 -5.99
C VAL A 196 16.34 -17.36 -5.79
N TRP A 197 15.14 -17.29 -6.37
CA TRP A 197 14.16 -16.30 -5.95
C TRP A 197 13.80 -16.54 -4.49
N GLU A 198 13.47 -15.48 -3.74
CA GLU A 198 13.19 -15.58 -2.31
C GLU A 198 11.80 -15.07 -1.95
N TRP A 199 11.05 -15.89 -1.23
CA TRP A 199 9.75 -15.49 -0.67
C TRP A 199 9.87 -14.30 0.30
N THR A 200 8.96 -13.34 0.17
CA THR A 200 8.73 -12.27 1.14
C THR A 200 7.31 -12.37 1.72
N SER A 201 7.03 -11.66 2.81
CA SER A 201 5.70 -11.56 3.41
C SER A 201 4.85 -10.42 2.85
N THR A 202 5.36 -9.65 1.89
CA THR A 202 4.66 -8.47 1.36
C THR A 202 3.77 -8.86 0.19
N TRP A 203 2.47 -8.55 0.31
CA TRP A 203 1.57 -8.58 -0.84
C TRP A 203 2.02 -7.57 -1.88
N TYR A 204 2.12 -7.99 -3.13
CA TYR A 204 2.51 -7.16 -4.24
C TYR A 204 1.50 -6.02 -4.44
N ALA A 205 2.02 -4.81 -4.40
CA ALA A 205 1.29 -3.57 -4.64
C ALA A 205 2.18 -2.57 -5.39
N PRO A 206 1.60 -1.57 -6.08
CA PRO A 206 2.37 -0.46 -6.63
C PRO A 206 3.05 0.30 -5.50
N TYR A 207 4.20 0.90 -5.78
CA TYR A 207 4.84 1.81 -4.84
C TYR A 207 3.97 3.06 -4.60
N PRO A 208 4.13 3.74 -3.45
CA PRO A 208 3.51 5.04 -3.22
C PRO A 208 3.79 5.99 -4.38
N ASP A 209 2.78 6.78 -4.75
CA ASP A 209 2.82 7.75 -5.86
C ASP A 209 3.13 7.17 -7.26
N ALA A 210 3.12 5.85 -7.42
CA ALA A 210 3.26 5.23 -8.74
C ALA A 210 2.08 5.63 -9.65
N PRO A 211 2.35 6.09 -10.90
CA PRO A 211 1.28 6.41 -11.83
C PRO A 211 0.46 5.15 -12.16
N PRO A 212 -0.86 5.26 -12.36
CA PRO A 212 -1.70 4.13 -12.69
C PRO A 212 -1.18 3.36 -13.93
N ASN A 213 -0.89 2.07 -13.76
CA ASN A 213 -0.38 1.23 -14.83
C ASN A 213 -1.22 -0.05 -14.94
N ARG A 214 -1.96 -0.20 -16.05
CA ARG A 214 -2.84 -1.37 -16.29
C ARG A 214 -2.11 -2.71 -16.21
N ALA A 215 -0.83 -2.78 -16.59
CA ALA A 215 -0.05 -4.01 -16.52
C ALA A 215 0.26 -4.45 -15.08
N ILE A 216 0.32 -3.49 -14.14
CA ILE A 216 0.50 -3.73 -12.71
C ILE A 216 -0.86 -4.00 -12.05
N LEU A 217 -1.86 -3.14 -12.33
CA LEU A 217 -3.16 -3.17 -11.67
C LEU A 217 -3.91 -4.50 -11.85
N ARG A 218 -3.67 -5.23 -12.95
CA ARG A 218 -4.29 -6.56 -13.19
C ARG A 218 -3.91 -7.61 -12.14
N PHE A 219 -2.80 -7.45 -11.43
CA PHE A 219 -2.34 -8.41 -10.43
C PHE A 219 -2.89 -8.13 -9.03
N LEU A 220 -3.45 -6.95 -8.78
CA LEU A 220 -3.88 -6.55 -7.43
C LEU A 220 -5.08 -7.36 -6.93
N ASN A 221 -5.96 -7.80 -7.82
CA ASN A 221 -7.14 -8.59 -7.45
C ASN A 221 -6.81 -10.05 -7.10
N ASP A 222 -5.68 -10.56 -7.56
CA ASP A 222 -5.33 -11.98 -7.50
C ASP A 222 -4.40 -12.34 -6.33
N LYS A 223 -4.12 -11.38 -5.44
CA LYS A 223 -3.32 -11.54 -4.21
C LYS A 223 -2.00 -12.29 -4.46
N TYR A 224 -1.08 -11.61 -5.15
CA TYR A 224 0.29 -12.08 -5.33
C TYR A 224 1.18 -11.60 -4.19
N LEU A 225 2.14 -12.43 -3.77
CA LEU A 225 3.25 -12.02 -2.92
C LEU A 225 4.44 -11.61 -3.76
N SER A 226 5.21 -10.63 -3.27
CA SER A 226 6.49 -10.29 -3.87
C SER A 226 7.54 -11.37 -3.58
N VAL A 227 8.35 -11.69 -4.58
CA VAL A 227 9.56 -12.51 -4.45
C VAL A 227 10.74 -11.73 -5.03
N ARG A 228 11.95 -11.98 -4.49
CA ARG A 228 13.10 -11.10 -4.71
C ARG A 228 14.38 -11.82 -5.12
N GLY A 229 15.30 -11.08 -5.73
CA GLY A 229 16.70 -11.48 -5.94
C GLY A 229 17.04 -12.20 -7.24
N GLY A 230 16.05 -12.62 -8.03
CA GLY A 230 16.31 -13.42 -9.21
C GLY A 230 16.76 -14.83 -8.85
N SER A 231 17.07 -15.66 -9.86
CA SER A 231 17.48 -17.05 -9.65
C SER A 231 18.64 -17.44 -10.55
N SER A 232 19.16 -18.65 -10.36
CA SER A 232 20.12 -19.26 -11.28
C SER A 232 19.63 -19.36 -12.73
N GLY A 233 18.32 -19.30 -12.98
CA GLY A 233 17.73 -19.26 -14.32
C GLY A 233 17.45 -17.87 -14.87
N SER A 234 17.63 -16.82 -14.07
CA SER A 234 17.35 -15.44 -14.44
C SER A 234 18.45 -14.81 -15.30
N ASP A 235 18.14 -13.68 -15.91
CA ASP A 235 19.14 -12.79 -16.50
C ASP A 235 19.71 -11.80 -15.47
N ILE A 236 20.63 -10.93 -15.93
CA ILE A 236 21.28 -9.93 -15.08
C ILE A 236 20.32 -8.85 -14.57
N GLY A 237 19.21 -8.62 -15.30
CA GLY A 237 18.16 -7.66 -14.97
C GLY A 237 17.38 -8.16 -13.76
N SER A 238 16.92 -9.42 -13.77
CA SER A 238 16.17 -9.95 -12.63
C SER A 238 17.01 -10.19 -11.37
N ALA A 239 18.34 -10.12 -11.48
CA ALA A 239 19.25 -10.23 -10.34
C ALA A 239 19.54 -8.87 -9.66
N ARG A 240 18.93 -7.78 -10.12
CA ARG A 240 19.08 -6.45 -9.49
C ARG A 240 18.37 -6.44 -8.14
N GLY A 241 18.92 -5.68 -7.19
CA GLY A 241 18.35 -5.59 -5.85
C GLY A 241 16.98 -4.92 -5.80
N ALA A 242 16.59 -4.18 -6.84
CA ALA A 242 15.29 -3.53 -7.00
C ALA A 242 14.23 -4.43 -7.68
N ASP A 243 14.64 -5.51 -8.35
CA ASP A 243 13.79 -6.29 -9.26
C ASP A 243 12.75 -7.16 -8.55
N ARG A 244 11.50 -7.02 -8.98
CA ARG A 244 10.33 -7.60 -8.31
C ARG A 244 9.80 -8.79 -9.11
N GLY A 245 9.81 -9.97 -8.50
CA GLY A 245 9.01 -11.09 -8.96
C GLY A 245 7.69 -11.17 -8.21
N ILE A 246 6.70 -11.86 -8.77
CA ILE A 246 5.41 -12.11 -8.10
C ILE A 246 5.00 -13.57 -8.17
N LYS A 247 4.43 -14.08 -7.08
CA LYS A 247 3.96 -15.48 -6.97
C LYS A 247 2.70 -15.60 -6.13
N LYS A 248 1.78 -16.49 -6.50
CA LYS A 248 0.65 -16.85 -5.63
C LYS A 248 1.15 -17.70 -4.45
N PRO A 249 0.55 -17.60 -3.24
CA PRO A 249 1.05 -18.31 -2.04
C PRO A 249 1.22 -19.82 -2.17
N MET A 250 0.41 -20.47 -3.04
CA MET A 250 0.43 -21.92 -3.25
C MET A 250 1.41 -22.37 -4.34
N GLU A 251 1.98 -21.43 -5.12
CA GLU A 251 2.98 -21.77 -6.12
C GLU A 251 4.27 -22.24 -5.45
N PHE A 252 5.02 -23.07 -6.16
CA PHE A 252 6.38 -23.47 -5.83
C PHE A 252 7.19 -23.47 -7.13
N GLY A 253 8.52 -23.37 -7.03
CA GLY A 253 9.39 -23.31 -8.19
C GLY A 253 10.73 -24.01 -7.97
N PRO A 254 11.36 -24.52 -9.04
CA PRO A 254 12.63 -25.24 -8.95
C PRO A 254 13.80 -24.35 -8.51
N ALA A 255 13.64 -23.03 -8.59
CA ALA A 255 14.61 -22.03 -8.14
C ALA A 255 13.92 -20.92 -7.31
N LEU A 256 12.94 -21.30 -6.48
CA LEU A 256 12.25 -20.44 -5.54
C LEU A 256 12.43 -21.02 -4.12
N GLY A 257 13.17 -20.29 -3.31
CA GLY A 257 13.48 -20.57 -1.91
C GLY A 257 13.13 -19.37 -1.04
N PHE A 258 13.86 -19.19 0.06
CA PHE A 258 13.63 -18.09 1.00
C PHE A 258 14.80 -17.92 1.98
N ARG A 259 14.80 -16.80 2.68
CA ARG A 259 15.60 -16.55 3.89
C ARG A 259 14.70 -16.01 4.99
N THR A 260 15.17 -16.01 6.24
CA THR A 260 14.37 -15.57 7.39
C THR A 260 14.93 -14.30 8.01
N VAL A 261 14.06 -13.60 8.73
CA VAL A 261 14.40 -12.43 9.54
C VAL A 261 13.88 -12.57 10.96
N MET A 262 14.48 -11.80 11.85
CA MET A 262 14.08 -11.67 13.25
C MET A 262 14.07 -10.19 13.63
N ASP A 263 13.04 -9.77 14.35
CA ASP A 263 12.98 -8.39 14.85
C ASP A 263 14.11 -8.13 15.85
N SER A 264 14.63 -6.90 15.86
CA SER A 264 15.60 -6.51 16.87
C SER A 264 14.91 -6.05 18.15
N PRO A 265 15.29 -6.58 19.34
CA PRO A 265 14.74 -6.12 20.61
C PRO A 265 14.98 -4.62 20.85
N GLY A 266 14.00 -3.92 21.43
CA GLY A 266 14.12 -2.51 21.79
C GLY A 266 13.85 -1.52 20.65
N TYR A 267 13.35 -2.02 19.51
CA TYR A 267 12.95 -1.22 18.34
C TYR A 267 11.43 -1.26 18.08
N GLU A 268 10.64 -1.76 19.02
CA GLU A 268 9.17 -1.81 18.94
C GLU A 268 8.61 -0.39 18.78
N SER A 269 9.02 0.53 19.65
CA SER A 269 8.58 1.92 19.60
C SER A 269 8.98 2.63 18.30
N TYR A 270 10.15 2.31 17.74
CA TYR A 270 10.58 2.85 16.44
C TYR A 270 9.61 2.40 15.34
N ARG A 271 9.32 1.09 15.30
CA ARG A 271 8.44 0.49 14.29
C ARG A 271 7.04 1.08 14.37
N ASP A 272 6.49 1.17 15.58
CA ASP A 272 5.18 1.73 15.84
C ASP A 272 5.11 3.21 15.43
N ALA A 273 6.17 3.97 15.74
CA ALA A 273 6.26 5.37 15.33
C ALA A 273 6.30 5.53 13.81
N VAL A 274 7.13 4.75 13.10
CA VAL A 274 7.18 4.78 11.61
C VAL A 274 5.81 4.47 11.01
N GLN A 275 5.17 3.40 11.46
CA GLN A 275 3.86 3.00 10.95
C GLN A 275 2.79 4.05 11.23
N THR A 276 2.81 4.63 12.44
CA THR A 276 1.84 5.64 12.84
C THR A 276 2.05 6.95 12.08
N ILE A 277 3.29 7.41 11.88
CA ILE A 277 3.60 8.60 11.06
C ILE A 277 3.11 8.38 9.62
N ALA A 278 3.40 7.22 9.02
CA ALA A 278 2.95 6.92 7.66
C ALA A 278 1.42 6.94 7.54
N LEU A 279 0.71 6.36 8.53
CA LEU A 279 -0.75 6.41 8.59
C LEU A 279 -1.28 7.83 8.81
N ALA A 280 -0.61 8.65 9.61
CA ALA A 280 -0.97 10.04 9.84
C ALA A 280 -0.85 10.88 8.56
N HIS A 281 0.23 10.72 7.80
CA HIS A 281 0.39 11.35 6.48
C HIS A 281 -0.76 10.99 5.53
N GLU A 282 -1.08 9.70 5.40
CA GLU A 282 -2.14 9.28 4.49
C GLU A 282 -3.52 9.75 4.96
N THR A 283 -3.79 9.70 6.27
CA THR A 283 -5.06 10.19 6.85
C THR A 283 -5.21 11.69 6.60
N LEU A 284 -4.15 12.47 6.80
CA LEU A 284 -4.14 13.91 6.57
C LEU A 284 -4.37 14.23 5.09
N ARG A 285 -3.67 13.53 4.18
CA ARG A 285 -3.83 13.67 2.73
C ARG A 285 -5.26 13.40 2.27
N LEU A 286 -5.89 12.34 2.78
CA LEU A 286 -7.29 12.02 2.44
C LEU A 286 -8.25 13.08 2.99
N ALA A 287 -8.04 13.54 4.23
CA ALA A 287 -8.84 14.61 4.82
C ALA A 287 -8.71 15.93 4.02
N GLU A 288 -7.51 16.29 3.58
CA GLU A 288 -7.24 17.45 2.72
C GLU A 288 -7.98 17.37 1.38
N LEU A 289 -8.00 16.19 0.75
CA LEU A 289 -8.73 15.98 -0.50
C LEU A 289 -10.25 16.16 -0.33
N ASP A 290 -10.80 15.76 0.82
CA ASP A 290 -12.22 15.89 1.10
C ASP A 290 -12.64 17.30 1.52
N ILE A 291 -11.75 18.04 2.18
CA ILE A 291 -11.99 19.42 2.58
C ILE A 291 -11.79 20.33 1.36
N THR A 292 -12.84 20.39 0.54
CA THR A 292 -12.88 21.22 -0.66
C THR A 292 -12.85 22.73 -0.36
N ARG A 293 -12.69 23.56 -1.40
CA ARG A 293 -12.52 25.03 -1.30
C ARG A 293 -13.71 25.79 -0.69
N TYR A 294 -14.88 25.17 -0.45
CA TYR A 294 -16.03 25.87 0.12
C TYR A 294 -15.69 26.53 1.47
N GLU A 295 -16.14 27.76 1.65
CA GLU A 295 -15.86 28.58 2.84
C GLU A 295 -16.50 28.02 4.13
N GLU A 296 -17.48 27.11 4.00
CA GLU A 296 -18.26 26.52 5.11
C GLU A 296 -17.51 25.45 5.94
N HIS A 297 -16.20 25.25 5.73
CA HIS A 297 -15.39 24.23 6.42
C HIS A 297 -14.47 24.80 7.53
N ALA A 298 -14.84 25.89 8.19
CA ALA A 298 -13.96 26.55 9.18
C ALA A 298 -13.45 25.59 10.27
N ASP A 299 -14.35 24.84 10.92
CA ASP A 299 -14.00 23.88 11.98
C ASP A 299 -13.16 22.71 11.45
N SER A 300 -13.48 22.19 10.26
CA SER A 300 -12.69 21.14 9.61
C SER A 300 -11.27 21.63 9.29
N ARG A 301 -11.12 22.86 8.82
CA ARG A 301 -9.81 23.45 8.48
C ARG A 301 -8.96 23.72 9.72
N GLU A 302 -9.57 24.13 10.82
CA GLU A 302 -8.85 24.28 12.10
C GLU A 302 -8.34 22.92 12.61
N LEU A 303 -9.18 21.89 12.60
CA LEU A 303 -8.78 20.53 12.96
C LEU A 303 -7.67 19.98 12.04
N LEU A 304 -7.77 20.24 10.74
CA LEU A 304 -6.75 19.81 9.78
C LEU A 304 -5.40 20.52 10.03
N THR A 305 -5.45 21.82 10.32
CA THR A 305 -4.27 22.61 10.66
C THR A 305 -3.59 22.09 11.93
N THR A 306 -4.37 21.79 12.97
CA THR A 306 -3.83 21.24 14.22
C THR A 306 -3.36 19.79 14.06
N ALA A 307 -3.98 19.00 13.17
CA ALA A 307 -3.49 17.67 12.81
C ALA A 307 -2.13 17.73 12.10
N ALA A 308 -1.95 18.67 11.17
CA ALA A 308 -0.68 18.89 10.48
C ALA A 308 0.43 19.34 11.46
N MET A 309 0.11 20.20 12.43
CA MET A 309 1.06 20.59 13.49
C MET A 309 1.48 19.41 14.36
N ASP A 310 0.53 18.55 14.76
CA ASP A 310 0.85 17.33 15.51
C ASP A 310 1.77 16.42 14.69
N LEU A 311 1.49 16.23 13.39
CA LEU A 311 2.33 15.40 12.52
C LEU A 311 3.76 15.94 12.46
N MET A 312 3.93 17.25 12.27
CA MET A 312 5.26 17.90 12.29
C MET A 312 5.98 17.69 13.63
N ASN A 313 5.25 17.78 14.75
CA ASN A 313 5.82 17.52 16.08
C ASN A 313 6.20 16.04 16.27
N ALA A 314 5.42 15.12 15.73
CA ALA A 314 5.71 13.69 15.75
C ALA A 314 6.99 13.36 14.95
N GLU A 315 7.15 13.96 13.77
CA GLU A 315 8.37 13.83 12.95
C GLU A 315 9.59 14.40 13.67
N LYS A 316 9.46 15.58 14.29
CA LYS A 316 10.54 16.17 15.09
C LYS A 316 10.94 15.28 16.28
N ALA A 317 9.97 14.71 16.99
CA ALA A 317 10.23 13.76 18.06
C ALA A 317 10.93 12.49 17.54
N PHE A 318 10.55 12.03 16.33
CA PHE A 318 11.20 10.89 15.67
C PHE A 318 12.67 11.17 15.37
N GLU A 319 12.99 12.34 14.81
CA GLU A 319 14.36 12.79 14.54
C GLU A 319 15.20 12.89 15.83
N GLN A 320 14.56 13.28 16.93
CA GLN A 320 15.16 13.34 18.27
C GLN A 320 15.25 11.97 18.96
N ARG A 321 14.91 10.88 18.27
CA ARG A 321 14.88 9.49 18.76
C ARG A 321 13.90 9.26 19.92
N GLN A 322 12.88 10.09 20.05
CA GLN A 322 11.80 9.96 21.03
C GLN A 322 10.63 9.18 20.42
N PHE A 323 10.86 7.91 20.07
CA PHE A 323 9.92 7.14 19.23
C PHE A 323 8.56 6.89 19.90
N MET A 324 8.51 6.63 21.21
CA MET A 324 7.24 6.49 21.93
C MET A 324 6.41 7.78 21.87
N ASP A 325 7.03 8.92 22.16
CA ASP A 325 6.36 10.22 22.12
C ASP A 325 5.93 10.57 20.69
N SER A 326 6.79 10.28 19.71
CA SER A 326 6.51 10.42 18.28
C SER A 326 5.25 9.64 17.86
N GLY A 327 5.15 8.36 18.24
CA GLY A 327 3.97 7.54 17.96
C GLY A 327 2.69 8.09 18.60
N ILE A 328 2.76 8.54 19.87
CA ILE A 328 1.62 9.14 20.57
C ILE A 328 1.14 10.41 19.87
N VAL A 329 2.06 11.31 19.51
CA VAL A 329 1.70 12.57 18.85
C VAL A 329 1.14 12.31 17.44
N ALA A 330 1.69 11.33 16.71
CA ALA A 330 1.15 10.93 15.41
C ALA A 330 -0.28 10.35 15.51
N GLN A 331 -0.61 9.62 16.58
CA GLN A 331 -2.00 9.20 16.84
C GLN A 331 -2.95 10.38 17.07
N HIS A 332 -2.50 11.43 17.76
CA HIS A 332 -3.31 12.65 17.91
C HIS A 332 -3.58 13.33 16.56
N SER A 333 -2.59 13.36 15.67
CA SER A 333 -2.75 13.84 14.30
C SER A 333 -3.82 13.04 13.54
N ILE A 334 -3.74 11.70 13.57
CA ILE A 334 -4.74 10.81 12.94
C ILE A 334 -6.14 11.09 13.47
N HIS A 335 -6.29 11.20 14.80
CA HIS A 335 -7.59 11.46 15.42
C HIS A 335 -8.20 12.78 14.93
N LYS A 336 -7.41 13.86 14.90
CA LYS A 336 -7.86 15.19 14.45
C LYS A 336 -8.17 15.20 12.95
N ALA A 337 -7.33 14.58 12.12
CA ALA A 337 -7.55 14.48 10.67
C ALA A 337 -8.84 13.69 10.34
N ASN A 338 -9.07 12.55 11.00
CA ASN A 338 -10.32 11.81 10.86
C ASN A 338 -11.54 12.63 11.29
N LYS A 339 -11.45 13.35 12.42
CA LYS A 339 -12.53 14.25 12.86
C LYS A 339 -12.80 15.35 11.83
N ALA A 340 -11.75 15.96 11.28
CA ALA A 340 -11.87 16.97 10.23
C ALA A 340 -12.58 16.43 8.98
N HIS A 341 -12.18 15.23 8.53
CA HIS A 341 -12.79 14.52 7.41
C HIS A 341 -14.28 14.23 7.65
N HIS A 342 -14.65 13.70 8.82
CA HIS A 342 -16.06 13.44 9.15
C HIS A 342 -16.91 14.72 9.16
N LEU A 343 -16.42 15.81 9.77
CA LEU A 343 -17.12 17.10 9.70
C LEU A 343 -17.28 17.59 8.26
N ALA A 344 -16.27 17.38 7.41
CA ALA A 344 -16.34 17.77 6.00
C ALA A 344 -17.40 16.97 5.23
N LEU A 345 -17.55 15.68 5.53
CA LEU A 345 -18.61 14.84 4.97
C LEU A 345 -20.00 15.28 5.43
N ASP A 346 -20.16 15.64 6.70
CA ASP A 346 -21.43 16.16 7.23
C ASP A 346 -21.82 17.48 6.55
N VAL A 347 -20.89 18.44 6.42
CA VAL A 347 -21.12 19.71 5.69
C VAL A 347 -21.51 19.44 4.23
N ARG A 348 -20.84 18.48 3.57
CA ARG A 348 -21.13 18.10 2.19
C ARG A 348 -22.55 17.52 2.06
N ARG A 349 -22.97 16.67 3.01
CA ARG A 349 -24.33 16.11 3.06
C ARG A 349 -25.35 17.22 3.23
N ASP A 350 -25.16 18.11 4.20
CA ASP A 350 -26.09 19.22 4.47
C ASP A 350 -26.23 20.15 3.24
N TYR A 351 -25.11 20.41 2.54
CA TYR A 351 -25.12 21.18 1.29
C TYR A 351 -25.90 20.47 0.17
N GLN A 352 -25.71 19.15 0.02
CA GLN A 352 -26.44 18.34 -0.95
C GLN A 352 -27.95 18.34 -0.65
N GLU A 353 -28.35 18.13 0.60
CA GLU A 353 -29.76 18.15 1.01
C GLU A 353 -30.42 19.52 0.73
N LYS A 354 -29.74 20.63 1.07
CA LYS A 354 -30.22 21.98 0.74
C LYS A 354 -30.40 22.18 -0.78
N ARG A 355 -29.45 21.69 -1.58
CA ARG A 355 -29.52 21.75 -3.05
C ARG A 355 -30.68 20.92 -3.60
N GLU A 356 -30.91 19.73 -3.07
CA GLU A 356 -32.02 18.86 -3.45
C GLU A 356 -33.37 19.55 -3.22
N VAL A 357 -33.59 20.07 -2.00
CA VAL A 357 -34.81 20.80 -1.64
C VAL A 357 -35.02 22.02 -2.57
N GLN A 358 -34.00 22.85 -2.75
CA GLN A 358 -34.10 24.03 -3.61
C GLN A 358 -34.37 23.65 -5.08
N THR A 359 -33.78 22.55 -5.57
CA THR A 359 -34.03 22.05 -6.93
C THR A 359 -35.48 21.63 -7.10
N ALA A 360 -35.99 20.83 -6.17
CA ALA A 360 -37.37 20.36 -6.17
C ALA A 360 -38.38 21.54 -6.12
N GLU A 361 -38.09 22.58 -5.33
CA GLU A 361 -38.89 23.80 -5.29
C GLU A 361 -38.91 24.54 -6.62
N VAL A 362 -37.75 24.73 -7.24
CA VAL A 362 -37.60 25.44 -8.52
C VAL A 362 -38.35 24.72 -9.64
N LEU A 363 -38.16 23.40 -9.77
CA LEU A 363 -38.85 22.59 -10.77
C LEU A 363 -40.35 22.50 -10.50
N GLY A 364 -40.75 22.38 -9.22
CA GLY A 364 -42.17 22.41 -8.83
C GLY A 364 -42.86 23.74 -9.12
N ARG A 365 -42.17 24.87 -9.00
CA ARG A 365 -42.69 26.19 -9.41
C ARG A 365 -42.90 26.25 -10.92
N LEU A 366 -41.91 25.82 -11.71
CA LEU A 366 -42.03 25.77 -13.16
C LEU A 366 -43.20 24.88 -13.60
N GLU A 367 -43.36 23.70 -12.99
CA GLU A 367 -44.46 22.78 -13.24
C GLU A 367 -45.83 23.39 -12.92
N LYS A 368 -45.94 24.12 -11.79
CA LYS A 368 -47.15 24.89 -11.45
C LYS A 368 -47.46 26.00 -12.47
N MET A 369 -46.45 26.67 -13.01
CA MET A 369 -46.67 27.69 -14.06
C MET A 369 -47.15 27.04 -15.37
N LEU A 370 -46.59 25.89 -15.74
CA LEU A 370 -46.97 25.12 -16.93
C LEU A 370 -48.34 24.46 -16.84
N THR A 371 -48.86 24.22 -15.63
CA THR A 371 -50.21 23.68 -15.43
C THR A 371 -51.28 24.77 -15.42
N LYS A 372 -50.94 26.01 -15.08
CA LYS A 372 -51.84 27.17 -15.06
C LYS A 372 -51.83 28.00 -16.36
N GLY A 373 -51.16 27.54 -17.41
CA GLY A 373 -51.02 28.29 -18.67
C GLY A 373 -52.37 28.54 -19.38
N PRO A 374 -52.52 29.67 -20.09
CA PRO A 374 -53.77 30.02 -20.75
C PRO A 374 -54.10 29.05 -21.90
N ALA A 375 -55.39 28.78 -22.11
CA ALA A 375 -55.87 27.82 -23.10
C ALA A 375 -55.69 28.30 -24.55
N ASP A 376 -55.69 29.62 -24.77
CA ASP A 376 -55.62 30.25 -26.10
C ASP A 376 -54.33 31.08 -26.25
N LEU A 377 -53.24 30.41 -26.64
CA LEU A 377 -51.94 31.04 -26.92
C LEU A 377 -51.78 31.26 -28.43
N ALA A 378 -51.22 32.41 -28.83
CA ALA A 378 -50.78 32.66 -30.21
C ALA A 378 -49.61 31.70 -30.60
N PRO A 379 -49.35 31.44 -31.91
CA PRO A 379 -48.38 30.43 -32.33
C PRO A 379 -46.94 30.61 -31.79
N ASP A 380 -46.49 31.85 -31.68
CA ASP A 380 -45.19 32.24 -31.10
C ASP A 380 -45.14 31.98 -29.58
N GLN A 381 -46.24 32.26 -28.89
CA GLN A 381 -46.41 31.95 -27.46
C GLN A 381 -46.48 30.44 -27.18
N GLN A 382 -47.10 29.66 -28.07
CA GLN A 382 -47.11 28.19 -28.00
C GLN A 382 -45.70 27.60 -28.13
N ALA A 383 -44.84 28.21 -28.96
CA ALA A 383 -43.45 27.77 -29.13
C ALA A 383 -42.63 27.95 -27.85
N LEU A 384 -42.74 29.11 -27.19
CA LEU A 384 -42.09 29.38 -25.90
C LEU A 384 -42.60 28.43 -24.80
N PHE A 385 -43.90 28.19 -24.74
CA PHE A 385 -44.51 27.27 -23.78
C PHE A 385 -44.02 25.82 -23.98
N LYS A 386 -43.87 25.37 -25.23
CA LYS A 386 -43.30 24.06 -25.56
C LYS A 386 -41.83 23.97 -25.15
N GLN A 387 -41.03 25.02 -25.38
CA GLN A 387 -39.64 25.07 -24.93
C GLN A 387 -39.53 25.00 -23.40
N ALA A 388 -40.39 25.71 -22.66
CA ALA A 388 -40.43 25.65 -21.21
C ALA A 388 -40.76 24.24 -20.68
N ARG A 389 -41.66 23.48 -21.36
CA ARG A 389 -41.91 22.06 -21.03
C ARG A 389 -40.68 21.17 -21.24
N VAL A 390 -39.93 21.39 -22.33
CA VAL A 390 -38.68 20.66 -22.58
C VAL A 390 -37.66 20.95 -21.47
N GLN A 391 -37.55 22.20 -21.02
CA GLN A 391 -36.70 22.57 -19.90
C GLN A 391 -37.12 21.86 -18.60
N LEU A 392 -38.42 21.77 -18.30
CA LEU A 392 -38.89 21.00 -17.14
C LEU A 392 -38.50 19.52 -17.25
N GLN A 393 -38.68 18.89 -18.41
CA GLN A 393 -38.32 17.49 -18.62
C GLN A 393 -36.81 17.26 -18.44
N GLN A 394 -35.97 18.13 -19.03
CA GLN A 394 -34.51 18.08 -18.86
C GLN A 394 -34.11 18.29 -17.40
N GLY A 395 -34.76 19.25 -16.71
CA GLY A 395 -34.55 19.51 -15.30
C GLY A 395 -34.86 18.29 -14.43
N ARG A 396 -36.01 17.64 -14.63
CA ARG A 396 -36.43 16.41 -13.91
C ARG A 396 -35.51 15.23 -14.21
N GLN A 397 -35.01 15.12 -15.43
CA GLN A 397 -34.04 14.08 -15.77
C GLN A 397 -32.72 14.30 -15.01
N MET A 398 -32.19 15.53 -15.05
CA MET A 398 -30.97 15.89 -14.33
C MET A 398 -31.13 15.73 -12.81
N GLU A 399 -32.31 16.04 -12.28
CA GLU A 399 -32.69 15.80 -10.87
C GLU A 399 -32.57 14.31 -10.52
N ALA A 400 -33.15 13.42 -11.34
CA ALA A 400 -33.08 11.97 -11.13
C ALA A 400 -31.65 11.40 -11.25
N GLU A 401 -30.77 12.07 -11.98
CA GLU A 401 -29.35 11.70 -12.15
C GLU A 401 -28.43 12.33 -11.08
N GLY A 402 -28.96 13.11 -10.12
CA GLY A 402 -28.18 13.80 -9.09
C GLY A 402 -27.47 15.08 -9.58
N GLY A 403 -27.81 15.55 -10.78
CA GLY A 403 -27.31 16.77 -11.40
C GLY A 403 -28.00 18.05 -10.93
N TRP A 404 -28.12 18.24 -9.60
CA TRP A 404 -28.96 19.28 -8.97
C TRP A 404 -28.70 20.70 -9.50
N GLY A 405 -27.45 21.07 -9.75
CA GLY A 405 -27.11 22.39 -10.31
C GLY A 405 -27.63 22.62 -11.74
N TYR A 406 -27.51 21.60 -12.60
CA TYR A 406 -28.05 21.64 -13.96
C TYR A 406 -29.58 21.57 -13.96
N ALA A 407 -30.16 20.77 -13.07
CA ALA A 407 -31.60 20.69 -12.86
C ALA A 407 -32.19 22.05 -12.47
N GLN A 408 -31.58 22.76 -11.52
CA GLN A 408 -31.96 24.14 -11.15
C GLN A 408 -31.86 25.10 -12.33
N MET A 409 -30.76 25.03 -13.11
CA MET A 409 -30.56 25.88 -14.27
C MET A 409 -31.70 25.73 -15.28
N HIS A 410 -32.07 24.49 -15.63
CA HIS A 410 -33.22 24.21 -16.50
C HIS A 410 -34.53 24.77 -15.95
N GLY A 411 -34.76 24.65 -14.64
CA GLY A 411 -35.91 25.25 -13.97
C GLY A 411 -35.97 26.77 -14.15
N TYR A 412 -34.86 27.48 -13.91
CA TYR A 412 -34.79 28.94 -14.11
C TYR A 412 -34.95 29.35 -15.58
N ILE A 413 -34.35 28.61 -16.52
CA ILE A 413 -34.52 28.86 -17.96
C ILE A 413 -36.00 28.71 -18.34
N GLY A 414 -36.64 27.62 -17.91
CA GLY A 414 -38.07 27.39 -18.16
C GLY A 414 -38.95 28.50 -17.61
N MET A 415 -38.72 28.96 -16.37
CA MET A 415 -39.48 30.08 -15.80
C MET A 415 -39.22 31.38 -16.55
N SER A 416 -37.99 31.62 -17.02
CA SER A 416 -37.66 32.82 -17.81
C SER A 416 -38.38 32.85 -19.17
N LEU A 417 -38.55 31.68 -19.81
CA LEU A 417 -39.33 31.55 -21.04
C LEU A 417 -40.81 31.85 -20.80
N LEU A 418 -41.37 31.39 -19.68
CA LEU A 418 -42.77 31.68 -19.35
C LEU A 418 -42.98 33.15 -18.96
N LYS A 419 -42.00 33.82 -18.37
CA LYS A 419 -42.09 35.26 -18.08
C LYS A 419 -42.18 36.11 -19.35
N ARG A 420 -41.53 35.68 -20.45
CA ARG A 420 -41.67 36.32 -21.76
C ARG A 420 -43.05 36.14 -22.41
N LEU A 421 -43.94 35.34 -21.83
CA LEU A 421 -45.33 35.22 -22.27
C LEU A 421 -46.24 36.27 -21.60
N SER A 422 -45.82 36.83 -20.47
CA SER A 422 -46.57 37.84 -19.71
C SER A 422 -46.20 39.29 -20.02
N ASP A 423 -45.06 39.47 -20.71
CA ASP A 423 -44.60 40.75 -21.29
C ASP A 423 -45.03 40.81 -22.75
#